data_AF-A0A2H3B267-F1
#
_entry.id   AF-A0A2H3B267-F1
#
_cell.length_a   1.000
_cell.length_b   1.000
_cell.length_c   1.000
_cell.angle_alpha   90.00
_cell.angle_beta   90.00
_cell.angle_gamma   90.00
#
_symmetry.space_group_name_H-M   'P 1'
#
loop_
_entity.id
_entity.type
_entity.pdbx_description
1 polymer ?
#
loop_
_entity_poly.entity_id
_entity_poly.type
_entity_poly.pdbx_seq_one_letter_code
_entity_poly.pdbx_strand_id
1 'polypeptide(L)' 'FLVSSGLPKYLWAEAHGHAEWVYNYTPMKAILSGKTPFEMATGRKPNISGLHPWGCHCWVQVKTPEKLGEHAIEACF' A
#
# COMPACT_ATOMS: atom_id res chain seq x y z
N PHE A 1 8.81 -13.71 -1.53
CA PHE A 1 8.31 -12.38 -1.12
C PHE A 1 6.98 -12.48 -0.40
N LEU A 2 5.90 -12.98 -1.01
CA LEU A 2 4.58 -13.08 -0.36
C LEU A 2 4.42 -14.31 0.56
N VAL A 3 4.92 -15.48 0.15
CA VAL A 3 4.92 -16.70 0.99
C VAL A 3 5.93 -16.61 2.15
N SER A 4 6.98 -15.82 1.98
CA SER A 4 8.07 -15.65 2.95
C SER A 4 7.85 -14.49 3.93
N SER A 5 6.78 -13.70 3.80
CA SER A 5 6.51 -12.54 4.65
C SER A 5 5.92 -12.90 6.01
N GLY A 6 5.47 -14.15 6.20
CA GLY A 6 4.77 -14.57 7.42
C GLY A 6 3.36 -13.98 7.56
N LEU A 7 2.87 -13.25 6.57
CA LEU A 7 1.54 -12.63 6.63
C LEU A 7 0.43 -13.64 6.29
N PRO A 8 -0.75 -13.49 6.92
CA PRO A 8 -1.90 -14.35 6.64
C PRO A 8 -2.28 -14.40 5.16
N LYS A 9 -2.70 -15.58 4.68
CA LYS A 9 -3.08 -15.79 3.28
C LYS A 9 -4.23 -14.91 2.80
N TYR A 10 -5.11 -14.48 3.70
CA TYR A 10 -6.23 -13.62 3.33
C TYR A 10 -5.78 -12.22 2.89
N LEU A 11 -4.56 -11.78 3.25
CA LEU A 11 -3.98 -10.48 2.87
C LEU A 11 -3.27 -10.52 1.51
N TRP A 12 -3.29 -11.65 0.80
CA TRP A 12 -2.52 -11.79 -0.44
C TRP A 12 -3.07 -10.94 -1.58
N ALA A 13 -4.38 -10.72 -1.62
CA ALA A 13 -5.00 -9.85 -2.62
C ALA A 13 -4.56 -8.39 -2.42
N GLU A 14 -4.50 -7.96 -1.17
CA GLU A 14 -4.05 -6.63 -0.74
C GLU A 14 -2.57 -6.43 -1.03
N ALA A 15 -1.75 -7.44 -0.72
CA ALA A 15 -0.32 -7.43 -1.03
C ALA A 15 -0.07 -7.30 -2.55
N HIS A 16 -0.88 -8.00 -3.36
CA HIS A 16 -0.82 -7.89 -4.81
C HIS A 16 -1.21 -6.48 -5.28
N GLY A 17 -2.34 -5.95 -4.80
CA GLY A 17 -2.78 -4.60 -5.12
C GLY A 17 -1.75 -3.53 -4.70
N HIS A 18 -1.08 -3.70 -3.57
CA HIS A 18 0.02 -2.82 -3.16
C HIS A 18 1.20 -2.90 -4.13
N ALA A 19 1.60 -4.09 -4.57
CA ALA A 19 2.66 -4.27 -5.55
C ALA A 19 2.31 -3.63 -6.91
N GLU A 20 1.07 -3.78 -7.37
CA GLU A 20 0.56 -3.11 -8.59
C GLU A 20 0.56 -1.58 -8.44
N TRP A 21 0.17 -1.07 -7.27
CA TRP A 21 0.21 0.35 -6.98
C TRP A 21 1.64 0.90 -7.06
N VAL A 22 2.59 0.25 -6.39
CA VAL A 22 4.01 0.61 -6.44
C VAL A 22 4.53 0.57 -7.87
N TYR A 23 4.20 -0.47 -8.63
CA TYR A 23 4.60 -0.60 -10.03
C TYR A 23 4.08 0.57 -10.87
N ASN A 24 2.80 0.93 -10.73
CA ASN A 24 2.18 2.01 -11.49
C ASN A 24 2.74 3.40 -11.14
N TYR A 25 3.31 3.55 -9.95
CA TYR A 25 3.86 4.79 -9.42
C TYR A 25 5.39 4.85 -9.48
N THR A 26 6.04 3.79 -9.97
CA THR A 26 7.50 3.73 -10.12
C THR A 26 7.90 4.11 -11.56
N PRO A 27 8.88 5.00 -11.75
CA PRO A 27 9.42 5.29 -13.07
C PRO A 27 10.02 4.04 -13.68
N MET A 28 9.59 3.69 -14.88
CA MET A 28 10.04 2.47 -15.56
C MET A 28 10.95 2.80 -16.73
N LYS A 29 12.07 2.08 -16.85
CA LYS A 29 13.06 2.28 -17.92
C LYS A 29 12.48 2.09 -19.33
N ALA A 30 11.45 1.25 -19.46
CA ALA A 30 10.73 1.05 -20.72
C ALA A 30 9.97 2.31 -21.18
N ILE A 31 9.66 3.24 -20.27
CA ILE A 31 9.15 4.56 -20.62
C ILE A 31 10.36 5.50 -20.76
N LEU A 32 10.76 5.74 -22.01
CA LEU A 32 11.94 6.54 -22.38
C LEU A 32 11.95 7.97 -21.78
N SER A 33 10.79 8.49 -21.39
CA SER A 33 10.68 9.80 -20.74
C SER A 33 10.88 9.77 -19.21
N GLY A 34 11.20 8.62 -18.62
CA GLY A 34 11.34 8.47 -17.16
C GLY A 34 10.04 8.72 -16.39
N LYS A 35 8.88 8.58 -17.06
CA LYS A 35 7.56 8.74 -16.46
C LYS A 35 7.08 7.42 -15.88
N THR A 36 6.18 7.51 -14.93
CA THR A 36 5.44 6.38 -14.35
C THR A 36 4.29 5.95 -15.28
N PRO A 37 3.83 4.69 -15.23
CA PRO A 37 2.59 4.28 -15.89
C PRO A 37 1.40 5.19 -15.54
N PHE A 38 1.28 5.58 -14.27
CA PHE A 38 0.24 6.48 -13.80
C PHE A 38 0.28 7.85 -14.49
N GLU A 39 1.47 8.45 -14.64
CA GLU A 39 1.65 9.71 -15.36
C GLU A 39 1.30 9.59 -16.84
N MET A 40 1.63 8.45 -17.47
CA MET A 40 1.29 8.22 -18.87
C MET A 40 -0.22 8.06 -19.07
N ALA A 41 -0.90 7.41 -18.14
CA ALA A 41 -2.35 7.18 -18.22
C ALA A 41 -3.17 8.43 -17.86
N THR A 42 -2.73 9.23 -16.88
CA THR A 42 -3.54 10.33 -16.33
C THR A 42 -3.03 11.72 -16.68
N GLY A 43 -1.79 11.85 -17.17
CA GLY A 43 -1.12 13.13 -17.40
C GLY A 43 -0.73 13.88 -16.12
N ARG A 44 -0.97 13.30 -14.93
CA ARG A 44 -0.70 13.94 -13.63
C ARG A 44 0.47 13.25 -12.93
N LYS A 45 1.28 14.03 -12.21
CA LYS A 45 2.32 13.48 -11.35
C LYS A 45 1.71 12.63 -10.22
N PRO A 46 2.33 11.49 -9.86
CA PRO A 46 1.82 10.65 -8.80
C PRO A 46 2.09 11.32 -7.46
N ASN A 47 1.07 11.35 -6.59
CA ASN A 47 1.29 11.68 -5.19
C ASN A 47 1.63 10.40 -4.41
N ILE A 48 2.85 10.31 -3.92
CA ILE A 48 3.36 9.17 -3.13
C ILE A 48 3.41 9.45 -1.63
N SER A 49 2.81 10.54 -1.15
CA SER A 49 2.85 10.90 0.28
C SER A 49 2.24 9.83 1.20
N GLY A 50 1.36 8.98 0.67
CA GLY A 50 0.76 7.86 1.39
C GLY A 50 1.40 6.50 1.12
N LEU A 51 2.58 6.46 0.47
CA LEU A 51 3.27 5.19 0.24
C LEU A 51 3.97 4.74 1.53
N HIS A 52 3.55 3.60 2.05
CA HIS A 52 4.18 2.92 3.17
C HIS A 52 4.71 1.55 2.74
N PRO A 53 5.81 1.06 3.35
CA PRO A 53 6.25 -0.31 3.13
C PRO A 53 5.15 -1.29 3.51
N TRP A 54 4.89 -2.25 2.64
CA TRP A 54 4.03 -3.39 2.96
C TRP A 54 4.52 -4.10 4.24
N GLY A 55 3.60 -4.38 5.15
CA GLY A 55 3.85 -4.99 6.45
C GLY A 55 4.29 -4.03 7.55
N CYS A 56 4.32 -2.70 7.32
CA CYS A 56 4.71 -1.76 8.36
C CYS A 56 3.68 -1.73 9.50
N HIS A 57 4.16 -1.51 10.72
CA HIS A 57 3.28 -1.37 11.89
C HIS A 57 2.38 -0.13 11.72
N CYS A 58 1.07 -0.34 11.82
CA CYS A 58 0.07 0.70 11.73
C CYS A 58 -0.99 0.52 12.83
N TRP A 59 -1.84 1.54 13.00
CA TRP A 59 -2.94 1.52 13.96
C TRP A 59 -4.26 1.64 13.21
N VAL A 60 -5.15 0.67 13.38
CA VAL A 60 -6.47 0.64 12.76
C VAL A 60 -7.51 1.13 13.77
N GLN A 61 -8.30 2.11 13.37
CA GLN A 61 -9.39 2.62 14.20
C GLN A 61 -10.45 1.55 14.45
N VAL A 62 -10.81 1.34 15.71
CA VAL A 62 -11.92 0.47 16.10
C VAL A 62 -13.23 1.16 15.72
N LYS A 63 -14.05 0.54 14.86
CA LYS A 63 -15.28 1.15 14.33
C LYS A 63 -16.35 1.39 15.40
N THR A 64 -16.38 0.55 16.42
CA THR A 64 -17.35 0.62 17.53
C THR A 64 -16.61 0.41 18.86
N PRO A 65 -15.86 1.42 19.33
CA PRO A 65 -15.15 1.32 20.59
C PRO A 65 -16.13 1.47 21.76
N GLU A 66 -15.86 0.78 22.86
CA GLU A 66 -16.52 1.07 24.13
C GLU A 66 -16.11 2.47 24.63
N LYS A 67 -16.94 3.14 25.43
CA LYS A 67 -16.69 4.54 25.88
C LYS A 67 -15.33 4.77 26.55
N LEU A 68 -14.74 3.74 27.14
CA LEU A 68 -13.43 3.79 27.81
C LEU A 68 -12.48 2.70 27.28
N GLY A 69 -12.84 2.04 26.17
CA GLY A 69 -12.05 0.98 25.57
C GLY A 69 -10.96 1.52 24.65
N GLU A 70 -10.16 0.62 24.07
CA GLU A 70 -9.16 1.00 23.06
C GLU A 70 -9.86 1.47 21.77
N HIS A 71 -9.44 2.64 21.28
CA HIS A 71 -9.99 3.24 20.06
C HIS A 71 -9.18 2.88 18.80
N ALA A 72 -8.02 2.25 18.96
CA ALA A 72 -7.17 1.81 17.88
C ALA A 72 -6.47 0.50 18.26
N ILE A 73 -6.34 -0.40 17.28
CA ILE A 73 -5.62 -1.65 17.40
C ILE A 73 -4.43 -1.67 16.45
N GLU A 74 -3.33 -2.18 16.95
CA GLU A 74 -2.10 -2.49 16.25
C GLU A 74 -2.35 -3.50 15.13
N ALA A 75 -1.84 -3.17 13.96
CA ALA A 75 -1.96 -3.95 12.75
C ALA A 75 -0.69 -3.82 11.90
N CYS A 76 -0.64 -4.61 10.84
CA CYS A 76 0.36 -4.46 9.78
C CYS A 76 -0.36 -4.01 8.51
N PHE A 77 0.20 -3.00 7.85
CA PHE A 77 -0.28 -2.52 6.56
C PHE A 77 -0.07 -3.55 5.45
#